data_AF-A0A2E8YUT7-F1
#
_entry.id   AF-A0A2E8YUT7-F1
#
_cell.length_a   1.000
_cell.length_b   1.000
_cell.length_c   1.000
_cell.angle_alpha   90.00
_cell.angle_beta   90.00
_cell.angle_gamma   90.00
#
_symmetry.space_group_name_H-M   'P 1'
#
loop_
_entity.id
_entity.type
_entity.pdbx_description
1 polymer ?
#
loop_
_entity_poly.entity_id
_entity_poly.type
_entity_poly.pdbx_seq_one_letter_code
_entity_poly.pdbx_strand_id
1 'polypeptide(L)'
;MTDDGTRHLDGLASLRDGRYVATSSRRPRLLRLDSGGADVTVEIPAPRVLVEVLDLFPDVEVFRRGPALVARPRGSDASGDALQLLDVAQEATRLVDLFAALPDREDAGRPYRDLRTLAAVSPDLAGSYALEVLRALRSTLSTAPRPPREVRGETPRIERVRRSRAQAHADEEFSSRWWLEGYLSGWGEESEAPASGTRVAASHLYRDACSTLEEIVERRKETLSPLPPSGPPRPTGDAETDARLARDYARAVRARGKHAERLEEWEEEADDEGLPLRPRVPTWARFYGVADLVLGPRSPRSTAGLRFYTVPARTGNVPPALRRS
;
A
#
# COMPACT_ATOMS: atom_id res chain seq x y z
N MET A 1 11.39 -39.89 0.12
CA MET A 1 11.13 -38.49 0.52
C MET A 1 10.17 -37.83 -0.48
N THR A 2 8.97 -38.41 -0.70
CA THR A 2 7.99 -37.93 -1.70
C THR A 2 6.58 -37.77 -1.12
N ASP A 3 6.43 -37.83 0.20
CA ASP A 3 5.12 -38.00 0.85
C ASP A 3 4.57 -36.71 1.51
N ASP A 4 5.35 -35.62 1.54
CA ASP A 4 4.89 -34.35 2.15
C ASP A 4 4.15 -33.45 1.16
N GLY A 5 4.37 -33.64 -0.15
CA GLY A 5 3.70 -32.88 -1.20
C GLY A 5 2.22 -33.24 -1.40
N THR A 6 1.76 -34.39 -0.92
CA THR A 6 0.36 -34.83 -1.08
C THR A 6 -0.56 -34.33 0.03
N ARG A 7 -0.02 -34.11 1.24
CA ARG A 7 -0.82 -33.74 2.42
C ARG A 7 -1.58 -32.42 2.28
N HIS A 8 -0.96 -31.40 1.68
CA HIS A 8 -1.63 -30.11 1.48
C HIS A 8 -2.74 -30.19 0.42
N LEU A 9 -2.58 -31.05 -0.60
CA LEU A 9 -3.62 -31.31 -1.60
C LEU A 9 -4.81 -32.05 -1.01
N ASP A 10 -4.59 -32.98 -0.07
CA ASP A 10 -5.67 -33.68 0.64
C ASP A 10 -6.51 -32.73 1.50
N GLY A 11 -5.85 -31.78 2.18
CA GLY A 11 -6.53 -30.73 2.92
C GLY A 11 -7.47 -29.93 2.01
N LEU A 12 -6.99 -29.49 0.84
CA LEU A 12 -7.80 -28.74 -0.11
C LEU A 12 -8.94 -29.58 -0.71
N ALA A 13 -8.67 -30.83 -1.06
CA ALA A 13 -9.66 -31.75 -1.62
C ALA A 13 -10.77 -32.07 -0.59
N SER A 14 -10.44 -32.09 0.70
CA SER A 14 -11.39 -32.36 1.79
C SER A 14 -12.38 -31.22 2.05
N LEU A 15 -12.14 -30.02 1.52
CA LEU A 15 -13.04 -28.89 1.67
C LEU A 15 -14.41 -29.20 1.04
N ARG A 16 -15.47 -29.16 1.86
CA ARG A 16 -16.85 -29.40 1.43
C ARG A 16 -17.66 -28.11 1.44
N ASP A 17 -18.64 -28.06 0.54
CA ASP A 17 -19.58 -26.96 0.39
C ASP A 17 -20.30 -26.68 1.71
N GLY A 18 -20.49 -25.40 2.03
CA GLY A 18 -21.37 -24.97 3.13
C GLY A 18 -20.91 -25.25 4.56
N ARG A 19 -19.71 -25.79 4.81
CA ARG A 19 -19.20 -26.02 6.18
C ARG A 19 -18.48 -24.83 6.84
N TYR A 20 -18.47 -23.67 6.19
CA TYR A 20 -17.76 -22.51 6.70
C TYR A 20 -18.60 -21.76 7.73
N VAL A 21 -18.10 -21.74 8.97
CA VAL A 21 -18.72 -21.07 10.13
C VAL A 21 -19.03 -19.60 9.84
N ALA A 22 -20.12 -19.09 10.42
CA ALA A 22 -20.82 -17.84 10.14
C ALA A 22 -20.04 -16.50 10.31
N THR A 23 -18.73 -16.52 10.50
CA THR A 23 -17.92 -15.28 10.54
C THR A 23 -17.62 -14.80 9.13
N SER A 24 -17.79 -13.50 8.86
CA SER A 24 -17.57 -12.87 7.55
C SER A 24 -16.22 -13.24 6.91
N SER A 25 -15.15 -13.34 7.71
CA SER A 25 -13.78 -13.60 7.23
C SER A 25 -13.51 -15.02 6.69
N ARG A 26 -14.42 -15.98 6.94
CA ARG A 26 -14.31 -17.37 6.47
C ARG A 26 -15.35 -17.74 5.42
N ARG A 27 -16.21 -16.79 5.05
CA ARG A 27 -17.29 -17.02 4.09
C ARG A 27 -16.71 -17.22 2.67
N PRO A 28 -17.10 -18.28 1.95
CA PRO A 28 -16.76 -18.43 0.54
C PRO A 28 -17.21 -17.24 -0.30
N ARG A 29 -16.50 -16.99 -1.40
CA ARG A 29 -16.84 -15.96 -2.38
C ARG A 29 -17.36 -16.63 -3.64
N LEU A 30 -18.47 -16.13 -4.16
CA LEU A 30 -18.97 -16.49 -5.48
C LEU A 30 -18.36 -15.49 -6.47
N LEU A 31 -17.59 -16.00 -7.43
CA LEU A 31 -17.07 -15.21 -8.54
C LEU A 31 -17.74 -15.66 -9.83
N ARG A 32 -18.18 -14.70 -10.63
CA ARG A 32 -18.65 -14.94 -12.00
C ARG A 32 -17.47 -14.76 -12.94
N LEU A 33 -17.14 -15.81 -13.67
CA LEU A 33 -16.09 -15.81 -14.68
C LEU A 33 -16.72 -15.50 -16.02
N ASP A 34 -16.25 -14.44 -16.68
CA ASP A 34 -16.65 -14.12 -18.04
C ASP A 34 -15.66 -14.79 -19.00
N SER A 35 -16.00 -15.99 -19.47
CA SER A 35 -15.16 -16.76 -20.39
C SER A 35 -15.83 -16.90 -21.74
N GLY A 36 -15.75 -15.83 -22.55
CA GLY A 36 -16.13 -15.92 -23.97
C GLY A 36 -17.58 -16.35 -24.22
N GLY A 37 -18.52 -15.95 -23.35
CA GLY A 37 -19.96 -16.14 -23.55
C GLY A 37 -20.63 -17.26 -22.75
N ALA A 38 -19.88 -18.00 -21.92
CA ALA A 38 -20.47 -18.89 -20.91
C ALA A 38 -20.23 -18.30 -19.51
N ASP A 39 -21.32 -17.93 -18.84
CA ASP A 39 -21.27 -17.45 -17.45
C ASP A 39 -21.05 -18.64 -16.50
N VAL A 40 -19.80 -18.86 -16.10
CA VAL A 40 -19.47 -19.85 -15.08
C VAL A 40 -19.36 -19.15 -13.74
N THR A 41 -20.13 -19.59 -12.74
CA THR A 41 -19.99 -19.11 -11.36
C THR A 41 -19.21 -20.12 -10.54
N VAL A 42 -18.06 -19.70 -10.03
CA VAL A 42 -17.20 -20.49 -9.15
C VAL A 42 -17.35 -20.04 -7.70
N GLU A 43 -17.37 -21.00 -6.78
CA GLU A 43 -17.33 -20.78 -5.34
C GLU A 43 -15.92 -21.05 -4.82
N ILE A 44 -15.19 -19.97 -4.52
CA ILE A 44 -13.83 -20.05 -4.00
C ILE A 44 -13.81 -19.91 -2.48
N PRO A 45 -12.92 -20.64 -1.78
CA PRO A 45 -12.79 -20.53 -0.33
C PRO A 45 -12.34 -19.12 0.06
N ALA A 46 -12.60 -18.71 1.30
CA ALA A 46 -12.05 -17.45 1.80
C ALA A 46 -10.50 -17.54 1.83
N PRO A 47 -9.77 -16.44 1.52
CA PRO A 47 -8.31 -16.46 1.51
C PRO A 47 -7.67 -17.02 2.79
N ARG A 48 -8.25 -16.71 3.97
CA ARG A 48 -7.79 -17.25 5.26
C ARG A 48 -7.95 -18.77 5.38
N VAL A 49 -9.01 -19.34 4.81
CA VAL A 49 -9.22 -20.79 4.82
C VAL A 49 -8.13 -21.47 4.00
N LEU A 50 -7.75 -20.91 2.85
CA LEU A 50 -6.63 -21.45 2.07
C LEU A 50 -5.30 -21.40 2.82
N VAL A 51 -5.03 -20.31 3.52
CA VAL A 51 -3.81 -20.20 4.35
C VAL A 51 -3.74 -21.27 5.44
N GLU A 52 -4.88 -21.65 6.03
CA GLU A 52 -4.93 -22.69 7.06
C GLU A 52 -4.77 -24.10 6.50
N VAL A 53 -5.24 -24.32 5.26
CA VAL A 53 -5.28 -25.64 4.62
C VAL A 53 -4.02 -25.93 3.82
N LEU A 54 -3.44 -24.90 3.20
CA LEU A 54 -2.22 -25.01 2.41
C LEU A 54 -1.01 -24.66 3.28
N ASP A 55 -0.11 -25.62 3.48
CA ASP A 55 1.26 -25.30 3.90
C ASP A 55 2.01 -24.71 2.71
N LEU A 56 1.77 -23.43 2.42
CA LEU A 56 2.31 -22.72 1.25
C LEU A 56 3.85 -22.73 1.20
N PHE A 57 4.48 -22.91 2.35
CA PHE A 57 5.92 -22.76 2.55
C PHE A 57 6.45 -23.88 3.45
N PRO A 58 6.46 -25.14 2.99
CA PRO A 58 6.79 -26.30 3.83
C PRO A 58 8.26 -26.31 4.27
N ASP A 59 9.16 -25.76 3.46
CA ASP A 59 10.61 -25.80 3.71
C ASP A 59 11.13 -24.55 4.43
N VAL A 60 10.30 -23.52 4.58
CA VAL A 60 10.70 -22.24 5.16
C VAL A 60 9.76 -21.77 6.26
N GLU A 61 10.31 -21.03 7.21
CA GLU A 61 9.53 -20.24 8.15
C GLU A 61 9.35 -18.84 7.56
N VAL A 62 8.09 -18.42 7.44
CA VAL A 62 7.74 -17.11 6.90
C VAL A 62 7.38 -16.15 8.03
N PHE A 63 7.78 -14.90 7.89
CA PHE A 63 7.52 -13.83 8.84
C PHE A 63 7.05 -12.56 8.13
N ARG A 64 6.40 -11.67 8.89
CA ARG A 64 6.14 -10.30 8.42
C ARG A 64 7.27 -9.35 8.81
N ARG A 65 7.72 -8.51 7.88
CA ARG A 65 8.66 -7.41 8.14
C ARG A 65 8.16 -6.12 7.46
N GLY A 66 7.34 -5.37 8.19
CA GLY A 66 6.60 -4.24 7.60
C GLY A 66 5.60 -4.78 6.56
N PRO A 67 5.52 -4.19 5.36
CA PRO A 67 4.61 -4.68 4.32
C PRO A 67 5.11 -5.97 3.64
N ALA A 68 6.39 -6.33 3.82
CA ALA A 68 7.03 -7.45 3.14
C ALA A 68 6.87 -8.79 3.88
N LEU A 69 6.86 -9.87 3.09
CA LEU A 69 7.06 -11.24 3.56
C LEU A 69 8.54 -11.59 3.48
N VAL A 70 9.07 -12.17 4.55
CA VAL A 70 10.45 -12.64 4.59
C VAL A 70 10.49 -14.08 5.06
N ALA A 71 11.41 -14.87 4.53
CA ALA A 71 11.52 -16.29 4.83
C ALA A 71 12.93 -16.66 5.29
N ARG A 72 13.03 -17.75 6.06
CA ARG A 72 14.28 -18.45 6.36
C ARG A 72 14.06 -19.96 6.29
N PRO A 73 15.09 -20.78 6.04
CA PRO A 73 14.97 -22.24 6.14
C PRO A 73 14.39 -22.68 7.49
N ARG A 74 13.43 -23.59 7.47
CA ARG A 74 12.78 -24.12 8.68
C ARG A 74 13.81 -24.88 9.53
N GLY A 75 13.80 -24.64 10.84
CA GLY A 75 14.79 -25.25 11.75
C GLY A 75 16.17 -24.57 11.77
N SER A 76 16.31 -23.39 11.16
CA SER A 76 17.51 -22.57 11.36
C SER A 76 17.55 -21.97 12.77
N ASP A 77 18.57 -22.35 13.54
CA ASP A 77 18.79 -21.93 14.94
C ASP A 77 19.31 -20.50 15.09
N ALA A 78 19.71 -19.85 13.99
CA ALA A 78 20.50 -18.63 14.08
C ALA A 78 19.64 -17.37 14.05
N SER A 79 19.90 -16.48 15.02
CA SER A 79 19.59 -15.04 14.93
C SER A 79 20.39 -14.32 13.82
N GLY A 80 21.13 -15.07 12.98
CA GLY A 80 22.08 -14.59 11.98
C GLY A 80 21.81 -15.06 10.56
N ASP A 81 20.88 -15.98 10.32
CA ASP A 81 20.52 -16.34 8.95
C ASP A 81 19.81 -15.18 8.27
N ALA A 82 20.28 -14.84 7.07
CA ALA A 82 19.73 -13.75 6.29
C ALA A 82 18.29 -14.09 5.92
N LEU A 83 17.34 -13.36 6.50
CA LEU A 83 15.96 -13.36 6.07
C LEU A 83 15.90 -12.97 4.59
N GLN A 84 15.42 -13.88 3.74
CA GLN A 84 15.26 -13.64 2.32
C GLN A 84 13.93 -12.91 2.10
N LEU A 85 13.95 -11.84 1.32
CA LEU A 85 12.74 -11.16 0.88
C LEU A 85 12.03 -12.07 -0.12
N LEU A 86 10.77 -12.40 0.16
CA LEU A 86 9.93 -13.11 -0.80
C LEU A 86 9.40 -12.11 -1.82
N ASP A 87 9.56 -12.41 -3.10
CA ASP A 87 8.90 -11.68 -4.17
C ASP A 87 7.42 -12.10 -4.22
N VAL A 88 6.56 -11.22 -3.72
CA VAL A 88 5.11 -11.48 -3.60
C VAL A 88 4.47 -11.72 -4.96
N ALA A 89 4.95 -11.06 -6.02
CA ALA A 89 4.41 -11.27 -7.37
C ALA A 89 4.78 -12.67 -7.88
N GLN A 90 6.03 -13.08 -7.69
CA GLN A 90 6.49 -14.42 -8.05
C GLN A 90 5.75 -15.51 -7.27
N GLU A 91 5.53 -15.33 -5.97
CA GLU A 91 4.76 -16.29 -5.16
C GLU A 91 3.28 -16.34 -5.56
N ALA A 92 2.68 -15.21 -5.96
CA ALA A 92 1.33 -15.19 -6.49
C ALA A 92 1.23 -15.98 -7.81
N THR A 93 2.21 -15.82 -8.71
CA THR A 93 2.30 -16.63 -9.93
C THR A 93 2.44 -18.12 -9.60
N ARG A 94 3.33 -18.49 -8.67
CA ARG A 94 3.50 -19.88 -8.21
C ARG A 94 2.20 -20.48 -7.68
N LEU A 95 1.40 -19.70 -6.96
CA LEU A 95 0.09 -20.10 -6.47
C LEU A 95 -0.92 -20.34 -7.59
N VAL A 96 -0.96 -19.46 -8.60
CA VAL A 96 -1.82 -19.64 -9.78
C VAL A 96 -1.43 -20.91 -10.54
N ASP A 97 -0.13 -21.14 -10.74
CA ASP A 97 0.39 -22.35 -11.37
C ASP A 97 0.00 -23.61 -10.57
N LEU A 98 0.09 -23.55 -9.24
CA LEU A 98 -0.35 -24.63 -8.36
C LEU A 98 -1.84 -24.91 -8.51
N PHE A 99 -2.69 -23.88 -8.57
CA PHE A 99 -4.13 -24.05 -8.77
C PHE A 99 -4.46 -24.65 -10.14
N ALA A 100 -3.78 -24.21 -11.20
CA ALA A 100 -3.95 -24.75 -12.54
C ALA A 100 -3.49 -26.22 -12.62
N ALA A 101 -2.46 -26.59 -11.86
CA ALA A 101 -1.88 -27.94 -11.82
C ALA A 101 -2.59 -28.92 -10.86
N LEU A 102 -3.68 -28.51 -10.21
CA LEU A 102 -4.41 -29.39 -9.29
C LEU A 102 -4.91 -30.66 -10.02
N PRO A 103 -4.57 -31.88 -9.56
CA PRO A 103 -4.99 -33.11 -10.23
C PRO A 103 -6.50 -33.31 -10.22
N ASP A 104 -7.04 -34.00 -11.22
CA ASP A 104 -8.44 -34.43 -11.24
C ASP A 104 -8.68 -35.47 -10.15
N ARG A 105 -9.61 -35.16 -9.24
CA ARG A 105 -9.94 -35.99 -8.08
C ARG A 105 -11.46 -36.15 -7.96
N GLU A 106 -11.92 -37.40 -8.01
CA GLU A 106 -13.35 -37.71 -7.86
C GLU A 106 -13.86 -37.40 -6.44
N ASP A 107 -12.98 -37.56 -5.44
CA ASP A 107 -13.27 -37.33 -4.02
C ASP A 107 -13.21 -35.85 -3.60
N ALA A 108 -12.61 -34.98 -4.42
CA ALA A 108 -12.44 -33.56 -4.11
C ALA A 108 -13.77 -32.79 -4.12
N GLY A 109 -13.96 -31.90 -3.14
CA GLY A 109 -15.12 -31.02 -3.09
C GLY A 109 -15.11 -29.91 -4.14
N ARG A 110 -16.21 -29.16 -4.23
CA ARG A 110 -16.38 -28.09 -5.22
C ARG A 110 -15.30 -26.99 -5.13
N PRO A 111 -14.90 -26.48 -3.93
CA PRO A 111 -13.89 -25.42 -3.85
C PRO A 111 -12.56 -25.78 -4.52
N TYR A 112 -12.16 -27.04 -4.45
CA TYR A 112 -10.96 -27.54 -5.12
C TYR A 112 -11.06 -27.43 -6.65
N ARG A 113 -12.20 -27.89 -7.21
CA ARG A 113 -12.45 -27.87 -8.66
C ARG A 113 -12.65 -26.45 -9.17
N ASP A 114 -13.30 -25.61 -8.38
CA ASP A 114 -13.60 -24.21 -8.68
C ASP A 114 -12.32 -23.36 -8.68
N LEU A 115 -11.34 -23.64 -7.80
CA LEU A 115 -10.02 -22.99 -7.84
C LEU A 115 -9.24 -23.35 -9.10
N ARG A 116 -9.24 -24.62 -9.50
CA ARG A 116 -8.63 -25.04 -10.76
C ARG A 116 -9.31 -24.37 -11.96
N THR A 117 -10.65 -24.30 -11.94
CA THR A 117 -11.43 -23.65 -13.00
C THR A 117 -11.10 -22.16 -13.07
N LEU A 118 -11.03 -21.47 -11.93
CA LEU A 118 -10.62 -20.06 -11.84
C LEU A 118 -9.25 -19.85 -12.50
N ALA A 119 -8.24 -20.64 -12.12
CA ALA A 119 -6.88 -20.49 -12.65
C ALA A 119 -6.79 -20.78 -14.15
N ALA A 120 -7.54 -21.77 -14.66
CA ALA A 120 -7.53 -22.13 -16.07
C ALA A 120 -8.28 -21.11 -16.96
N VAL A 121 -9.37 -20.55 -16.44
CA VAL A 121 -10.28 -19.70 -17.22
C VAL A 121 -9.93 -18.22 -17.12
N SER A 122 -9.49 -17.76 -15.95
CA SER A 122 -9.16 -16.34 -15.70
C SER A 122 -7.90 -16.20 -14.84
N PRO A 123 -6.70 -16.31 -15.45
CA PRO A 123 -5.43 -16.16 -14.75
C PRO A 123 -5.29 -14.84 -13.99
N ASP A 124 -5.86 -13.73 -14.50
CA ASP A 124 -5.79 -12.41 -13.87
C ASP A 124 -6.60 -12.35 -12.56
N LEU A 125 -7.82 -12.92 -12.57
CA LEU A 125 -8.63 -13.03 -11.35
C LEU A 125 -8.00 -14.02 -10.37
N ALA A 126 -7.42 -15.12 -10.86
CA ALA A 126 -6.67 -16.06 -10.04
C ALA A 126 -5.45 -15.39 -9.38
N GLY A 127 -4.71 -14.55 -10.12
CA GLY A 127 -3.58 -13.78 -9.60
C GLY A 127 -3.99 -12.77 -8.54
N SER A 128 -5.10 -12.05 -8.77
CA SER A 128 -5.68 -11.13 -7.77
C SER A 128 -6.08 -11.87 -6.50
N TYR A 129 -6.72 -13.04 -6.63
CA TYR A 129 -7.08 -13.88 -5.50
C TYR A 129 -5.84 -14.46 -4.78
N ALA A 130 -4.80 -14.87 -5.51
CA ALA A 130 -3.54 -15.33 -4.92
C ALA A 130 -2.86 -14.23 -4.08
N LEU A 131 -2.90 -12.98 -4.54
CA LEU A 131 -2.43 -11.83 -3.74
C LEU A 131 -3.25 -11.64 -2.47
N GLU A 132 -4.58 -11.83 -2.51
CA GLU A 132 -5.41 -11.82 -1.30
C GLU A 132 -5.05 -12.94 -0.32
N VAL A 133 -4.74 -14.15 -0.82
CA VAL A 133 -4.26 -15.27 0.00
C VAL A 133 -2.93 -14.92 0.68
N LEU A 134 -1.98 -14.32 -0.04
CA LEU A 134 -0.71 -13.87 0.53
C LEU A 134 -0.88 -12.71 1.54
N ARG A 135 -1.82 -11.79 1.31
CA ARG A 135 -2.19 -10.76 2.30
C ARG A 135 -2.81 -11.38 3.54
N ALA A 136 -3.70 -12.37 3.37
CA ALA A 136 -4.30 -13.11 4.47
C ALA A 136 -3.23 -13.86 5.27
N LEU A 137 -2.26 -14.50 4.61
CA LEU A 137 -1.11 -15.14 5.23
C LEU A 137 -0.31 -14.12 6.05
N ARG A 138 0.04 -12.96 5.47
CA ARG A 138 0.77 -11.90 6.19
C ARG A 138 0.10 -11.53 7.51
N SER A 139 -1.23 -11.49 7.53
CA SER A 139 -2.01 -11.14 8.73
C SER A 139 -1.94 -12.19 9.85
N THR A 140 -1.66 -13.46 9.53
CA THR A 140 -1.52 -14.55 10.51
C THR A 140 -0.08 -14.76 10.98
N LEU A 141 0.91 -14.25 10.24
CA LEU A 141 2.33 -14.44 10.54
C LEU A 141 2.82 -13.57 11.71
N SER A 142 3.77 -14.14 12.46
CA SER A 142 4.51 -13.41 13.49
C SER A 142 5.48 -12.40 12.87
N THR A 143 5.77 -11.31 13.61
CA THR A 143 6.78 -10.33 13.18
C THR A 143 8.16 -10.98 13.18
N ALA A 144 8.92 -10.76 12.11
CA ALA A 144 10.27 -11.27 11.97
C ALA A 144 11.12 -10.91 13.19
N PRO A 145 11.93 -11.86 13.71
CA PRO A 145 12.84 -11.56 14.81
C PRO A 145 13.74 -10.40 14.39
N ARG A 146 13.81 -9.37 15.24
CA ARG A 146 14.69 -8.25 14.95
C ARG A 146 16.13 -8.75 15.09
N PRO A 147 17.01 -8.47 14.11
CA PRO A 147 18.42 -8.73 14.31
C PRO A 147 18.86 -8.01 15.59
N PRO A 148 19.80 -8.58 16.36
CA PRO A 148 20.35 -7.90 17.52
C PRO A 148 20.74 -6.50 17.07
N ARG A 149 20.21 -5.50 17.78
CA ARG A 149 20.43 -4.11 17.42
C ARG A 149 21.93 -3.90 17.55
N GLU A 150 22.64 -3.89 16.43
CA GLU A 150 24.00 -3.38 16.41
C GLU A 150 23.94 -2.04 17.13
N VAL A 151 24.82 -1.87 18.11
CA VAL A 151 24.98 -0.60 18.82
C VAL A 151 25.49 0.37 17.76
N ARG A 152 24.56 0.91 16.97
CA ARG A 152 24.84 1.93 15.98
C ARG A 152 25.48 3.05 16.77
N GLY A 153 26.75 3.31 16.49
CA GLY A 153 27.43 4.48 17.00
C GLY A 153 26.53 5.69 16.78
N GLU A 154 26.44 6.57 17.77
CA GLU A 154 25.58 7.73 17.70
C GLU A 154 25.91 8.52 16.44
N THR A 155 24.99 8.53 15.48
CA THR A 155 25.16 9.36 14.29
C THR A 155 25.25 10.81 14.76
N PRO A 156 26.32 11.55 14.41
CA PRO A 156 26.50 12.92 14.87
C PRO A 156 25.25 13.75 14.56
N ARG A 157 24.86 14.64 15.48
CA ARG A 157 23.65 15.47 15.34
C ARG A 157 23.62 16.21 14.00
N ILE A 158 24.77 16.68 13.53
CA ILE A 158 24.93 17.39 12.24
C ILE A 158 24.52 16.49 11.07
N GLU A 159 24.97 15.24 11.06
CA GLU A 159 24.63 14.30 9.98
C GLU A 159 23.15 13.92 10.02
N ARG A 160 22.55 13.75 11.22
CA ARG A 160 21.11 13.54 11.37
C ARG A 160 20.29 14.70 10.79
N VAL A 161 20.68 15.95 11.11
CA VAL A 161 20.02 17.15 10.58
C VAL A 161 20.20 17.24 9.06
N ARG A 162 21.40 16.96 8.54
CA ARG A 162 21.67 16.95 7.09
C ARG A 162 20.80 15.92 6.37
N ARG A 163 20.71 14.69 6.90
CA ARG A 163 19.87 13.61 6.35
C ARG A 163 18.38 13.98 6.39
N SER A 164 17.92 14.57 7.50
CA SER A 164 16.54 15.04 7.63
C SER A 164 16.20 16.15 6.64
N ARG A 165 17.10 17.12 6.41
CA ARG A 165 16.91 18.17 5.39
C ARG A 165 16.91 17.60 3.98
N ALA A 166 17.82 16.68 3.68
CA ALA A 166 17.85 16.02 2.38
C ALA A 166 16.57 15.23 2.11
N GLN A 167 16.06 14.51 3.11
CA GLN A 167 14.77 13.82 2.99
C GLN A 167 13.62 14.81 2.77
N ALA A 168 13.56 15.89 3.55
CA ALA A 168 12.52 16.90 3.40
C ALA A 168 12.54 17.53 1.99
N HIS A 169 13.72 17.80 1.45
CA HIS A 169 13.86 18.29 0.07
C HIS A 169 13.37 17.27 -0.96
N ALA A 170 13.73 15.99 -0.80
CA ALA A 170 13.26 14.93 -1.68
C ALA A 170 11.73 14.77 -1.62
N ASP A 171 11.14 14.87 -0.43
CA ASP A 171 9.69 14.82 -0.22
C ASP A 171 8.98 16.04 -0.88
N GLU A 172 9.56 17.25 -0.82
CA GLU A 172 9.06 18.45 -1.51
C GLU A 172 9.10 18.30 -3.05
N GLU A 173 10.21 17.78 -3.58
CA GLU A 173 10.37 17.55 -5.01
C GLU A 173 9.41 16.48 -5.52
N PHE A 174 9.25 15.39 -4.77
CA PHE A 174 8.30 14.32 -5.08
C PHE A 174 6.86 14.85 -5.08
N SER A 175 6.46 15.59 -4.04
CA SER A 175 5.11 16.17 -3.94
C SER A 175 4.83 17.16 -5.07
N SER A 176 5.82 17.97 -5.45
CA SER A 176 5.70 18.91 -6.59
C SER A 176 5.50 18.15 -7.91
N ARG A 177 6.27 17.09 -8.12
CA ARG A 177 6.18 16.27 -9.34
C ARG A 177 4.83 15.58 -9.44
N TRP A 178 4.41 14.91 -8.37
CA TRP A 178 3.11 14.27 -8.26
C TRP A 178 1.98 15.24 -8.61
N TRP A 179 2.01 16.45 -8.03
CA TRP A 179 0.98 17.45 -8.32
C TRP A 179 1.00 17.92 -9.77
N LEU A 180 2.18 18.16 -10.35
CA LEU A 180 2.31 18.58 -11.75
C LEU A 180 1.87 17.48 -12.73
N GLU A 181 2.15 16.22 -12.42
CA GLU A 181 1.71 15.08 -13.21
C GLU A 181 0.19 14.95 -13.19
N GLY A 182 -0.43 15.03 -12.00
CA GLY A 182 -1.89 15.05 -11.85
C GLY A 182 -2.54 16.24 -12.57
N TYR A 183 -1.95 17.43 -12.46
CA TYR A 183 -2.39 18.61 -13.20
C TYR A 183 -2.38 18.40 -14.72
N LEU A 184 -1.35 17.74 -15.27
CA LEU A 184 -1.24 17.46 -16.71
C LEU A 184 -2.08 16.27 -17.16
N SER A 185 -2.34 15.29 -16.29
CA SER A 185 -3.20 14.14 -16.58
C SER A 185 -4.68 14.48 -16.47
N GLY A 186 -5.02 15.49 -15.67
CA GLY A 186 -6.35 15.68 -15.11
C GLY A 186 -6.47 14.91 -13.79
N TRP A 187 -7.22 15.46 -12.84
CA TRP A 187 -7.49 14.85 -11.55
C TRP A 187 -8.78 14.02 -11.64
N GLY A 188 -8.68 12.83 -12.23
CA GLY A 188 -9.82 11.91 -12.38
C GLY A 188 -10.98 12.51 -13.18
N GLU A 189 -12.21 12.21 -12.74
CA GLU A 189 -13.45 12.68 -13.39
C GLU A 189 -13.77 14.16 -13.11
N GLU A 190 -13.16 14.75 -12.07
CA GLU A 190 -13.55 16.06 -11.56
C GLU A 190 -12.81 17.24 -12.23
N SER A 191 -11.65 16.99 -12.84
CA SER A 191 -10.84 18.05 -13.45
C SER A 191 -10.22 17.64 -14.77
N GLU A 192 -10.65 18.28 -15.85
CA GLU A 192 -10.06 18.09 -17.17
C GLU A 192 -8.62 18.59 -17.21
N ALA A 193 -7.75 17.81 -17.85
CA ALA A 193 -6.39 18.22 -18.12
C ALA A 193 -6.36 19.52 -18.97
N PRO A 194 -5.44 20.45 -18.69
CA PRO A 194 -5.30 21.64 -19.49
C PRO A 194 -4.88 21.29 -20.92
N ALA A 195 -5.45 21.98 -21.90
CA ALA A 195 -5.11 21.75 -23.30
C ALA A 195 -3.62 22.04 -23.58
N SER A 196 -3.01 21.25 -24.46
CA SER A 196 -1.67 21.51 -24.97
C SER A 196 -1.55 22.94 -25.52
N GLY A 197 -0.44 23.61 -25.22
CA GLY A 197 -0.19 25.00 -25.64
C GLY A 197 -0.83 26.06 -24.73
N THR A 198 -1.67 25.67 -23.77
CA THR A 198 -2.26 26.59 -22.79
C THR A 198 -1.16 27.29 -22.01
N ARG A 199 -1.29 28.61 -21.85
CA ARG A 199 -0.37 29.42 -21.04
C ARG A 199 -0.93 29.59 -19.64
N VAL A 200 -0.18 29.15 -18.64
CA VAL A 200 -0.58 29.20 -17.23
C VAL A 200 0.37 30.11 -16.47
N ALA A 201 -0.17 31.04 -15.69
CA ALA A 201 0.64 31.91 -14.85
C ALA A 201 1.35 31.09 -13.77
N ALA A 202 2.68 31.19 -13.70
CA ALA A 202 3.49 30.39 -12.79
C ALA A 202 3.09 30.56 -11.31
N SER A 203 2.68 31.77 -10.92
CA SER A 203 2.21 32.06 -9.56
C SER A 203 0.87 31.41 -9.23
N HIS A 204 -0.02 31.28 -10.21
CA HIS A 204 -1.31 30.60 -10.04
C HIS A 204 -1.07 29.10 -9.84
N LEU A 205 -0.27 28.50 -10.74
CA LEU A 205 0.11 27.10 -10.68
C LEU A 205 0.72 26.71 -9.31
N TYR A 206 1.61 27.56 -8.77
CA TYR A 206 2.19 27.32 -7.43
C TYR A 206 1.17 27.43 -6.30
N ARG A 207 0.26 28.42 -6.37
CA ARG A 207 -0.78 28.59 -5.34
C ARG A 207 -1.71 27.39 -5.30
N ASP A 208 -2.15 26.93 -6.47
CA ASP A 208 -3.04 25.78 -6.59
C ASP A 208 -2.34 24.52 -6.03
N ALA A 209 -1.07 24.32 -6.38
CA ALA A 209 -0.26 23.24 -5.83
C ALA A 209 -0.12 23.28 -4.31
N CYS A 210 0.14 24.47 -3.74
CA CYS A 210 0.20 24.63 -2.29
C CYS A 210 -1.14 24.30 -1.64
N SER A 211 -2.26 24.80 -2.17
CA SER A 211 -3.60 24.54 -1.61
C SER A 211 -3.92 23.04 -1.57
N THR A 212 -3.75 22.34 -2.69
CA THR A 212 -4.00 20.89 -2.76
C THR A 212 -3.08 20.11 -1.82
N LEU A 213 -1.77 20.44 -1.80
CA LEU A 213 -0.82 19.74 -0.94
C LEU A 213 -1.01 20.05 0.55
N GLU A 214 -1.49 21.24 0.90
CA GLU A 214 -1.87 21.59 2.27
C GLU A 214 -3.03 20.73 2.78
N GLU A 215 -4.06 20.53 1.95
CA GLU A 215 -5.19 19.64 2.26
C GLU A 215 -4.72 18.19 2.47
N ILE A 216 -3.87 17.66 1.59
CA ILE A 216 -3.34 16.29 1.71
C ILE A 216 -2.42 16.16 2.93
N VAL A 217 -1.59 17.18 3.23
CA VAL A 217 -0.76 17.22 4.43
C VAL A 217 -1.63 17.19 5.69
N GLU A 218 -2.73 17.94 5.71
CA GLU A 218 -3.63 17.97 6.85
C GLU A 218 -4.37 16.65 7.02
N ARG A 219 -4.92 16.08 5.94
CA ARG A 219 -5.53 14.73 5.93
C ARG A 219 -4.57 13.68 6.51
N ARG A 220 -3.31 13.67 6.06
CA ARG A 220 -2.28 12.79 6.63
C ARG A 220 -2.03 13.05 8.12
N LYS A 221 -2.01 14.30 8.56
CA LYS A 221 -1.85 14.62 9.99
C LYS A 221 -3.05 14.13 10.79
N GLU A 222 -4.26 14.27 10.27
CA GLU A 222 -5.49 13.76 10.89
C GLU A 222 -5.42 12.24 11.02
N THR A 223 -5.02 11.51 9.97
CA THR A 223 -4.81 10.06 10.01
C THR A 223 -3.71 9.67 11.02
N LEU A 224 -2.53 10.30 10.95
CA LEU A 224 -1.38 9.95 11.80
C LEU A 224 -1.44 10.50 13.22
N SER A 225 -2.24 11.52 13.47
CA SER A 225 -2.31 12.27 14.73
C SER A 225 -3.69 12.92 14.86
N PRO A 226 -4.76 12.12 15.07
CA PRO A 226 -6.09 12.63 15.37
C PRO A 226 -6.07 13.14 16.81
N LEU A 227 -5.33 14.22 17.07
CA LEU A 227 -5.34 14.89 18.36
C LEU A 227 -6.78 15.28 18.69
N PRO A 228 -7.19 15.28 19.97
CA PRO A 228 -8.38 16.04 20.28
C PRO A 228 -7.96 17.49 20.01
N PRO A 229 -8.74 18.29 19.27
CA PRO A 229 -8.33 19.64 18.88
C PRO A 229 -7.90 20.53 20.07
N SER A 230 -8.23 20.15 21.30
CA SER A 230 -7.94 20.85 22.56
C SER A 230 -6.66 20.46 23.31
N GLY A 231 -5.89 19.45 22.88
CA GLY A 231 -4.73 18.97 23.67
C GLY A 231 -5.15 18.33 25.01
N PRO A 232 -4.24 18.14 26.00
CA PRO A 232 -4.67 17.75 27.33
C PRO A 232 -5.61 18.83 27.90
N PRO A 233 -6.73 18.45 28.55
CA PRO A 233 -7.67 19.41 29.10
C PRO A 233 -6.94 20.34 30.09
N ARG A 234 -7.18 21.65 29.97
CA ARG A 234 -6.68 22.61 30.96
C ARG A 234 -7.44 22.41 32.27
N PRO A 235 -6.75 22.44 33.43
CA PRO A 235 -7.41 22.31 34.71
C PRO A 235 -8.39 23.46 34.90
N THR A 236 -9.61 23.12 35.31
CA THR A 236 -10.71 24.06 35.56
C THR A 236 -10.70 24.56 37.01
N GLY A 237 -9.96 23.89 37.90
CA GLY A 237 -9.96 24.14 39.34
C GLY A 237 -11.00 23.30 40.10
N ASP A 238 -11.89 22.62 39.38
CA ASP A 238 -12.83 21.64 39.95
C ASP A 238 -12.26 20.22 39.81
N ALA A 239 -11.93 19.59 40.94
CA ALA A 239 -11.23 18.32 40.95
C ALA A 239 -12.01 17.18 40.28
N GLU A 240 -13.34 17.18 40.39
CA GLU A 240 -14.18 16.14 39.79
C GLU A 240 -14.25 16.30 38.26
N THR A 241 -14.44 17.52 37.79
CA THR A 241 -14.43 17.87 36.36
C THR A 241 -13.07 17.57 35.74
N ASP A 242 -11.98 17.93 36.40
CA ASP A 242 -10.62 17.68 35.93
C ASP A 242 -10.33 16.17 35.85
N ALA A 243 -10.78 15.39 36.84
CA ALA A 243 -10.65 13.92 36.82
C ALA A 243 -11.50 13.26 35.72
N ARG A 244 -12.68 13.81 35.41
CA ARG A 244 -13.51 13.34 34.28
C ARG A 244 -12.81 13.64 32.95
N LEU A 245 -12.40 14.89 32.72
CA LEU A 245 -11.73 15.31 31.49
C LEU A 245 -10.43 14.52 31.25
N ALA A 246 -9.65 14.25 32.30
CA ALA A 246 -8.44 13.44 32.21
C ALA A 246 -8.73 11.98 31.81
N ARG A 247 -9.80 11.38 32.35
CA ARG A 247 -10.23 10.01 31.97
C ARG A 247 -10.70 9.94 30.52
N ASP A 248 -11.47 10.91 30.07
CA ASP A 248 -11.95 10.98 28.68
C ASP A 248 -10.77 11.19 27.71
N TYR A 249 -9.83 12.07 28.06
CA TYR A 249 -8.59 12.26 27.30
C TYR A 249 -7.77 10.97 27.24
N ALA A 250 -7.59 10.26 28.36
CA ALA A 250 -6.87 9.00 28.40
C ALA A 250 -7.57 7.89 27.59
N ARG A 251 -8.91 7.85 27.60
CA ARG A 251 -9.71 6.94 26.77
C ARG A 251 -9.53 7.27 25.28
N ALA A 252 -9.58 8.55 24.91
CA ALA A 252 -9.32 8.99 23.54
C ALA A 252 -7.90 8.63 23.09
N VAL A 253 -6.88 8.84 23.93
CA VAL A 253 -5.49 8.44 23.65
C VAL A 253 -5.33 6.93 23.46
N ARG A 254 -6.03 6.09 24.25
CA ARG A 254 -6.01 4.63 24.07
C ARG A 254 -6.77 4.18 22.82
N ALA A 255 -7.91 4.81 22.53
CA ALA A 255 -8.72 4.52 21.35
C ALA A 255 -8.03 4.86 20.03
N ARG A 256 -6.99 5.72 20.05
CA ARG A 256 -6.18 6.08 18.87
C ARG A 256 -5.41 4.94 18.20
N GLY A 257 -5.31 3.77 18.82
CA GLY A 257 -4.47 2.69 18.31
C GLY A 257 -2.98 3.04 18.28
N LYS A 258 -2.17 2.12 17.78
CA LYS A 258 -0.72 2.34 17.66
C LYS A 258 -0.44 3.24 16.47
N HIS A 259 0.53 4.15 16.58
CA HIS A 259 0.97 4.96 15.43
C HIS A 259 1.33 4.09 14.21
N ALA A 260 1.81 2.86 14.43
CA ALA A 260 2.09 1.92 13.35
C ALA A 260 0.84 1.51 12.56
N GLU A 261 -0.29 1.25 13.24
CA GLU A 261 -1.56 0.89 12.60
C GLU A 261 -2.11 2.07 11.78
N ARG A 262 -2.02 3.29 12.32
CA ARG A 262 -2.42 4.51 11.60
C ARG A 262 -1.50 4.87 10.44
N LEU A 263 -0.23 4.49 10.53
CA LEU A 263 0.68 4.63 9.40
C LEU A 263 0.32 3.64 8.29
N GLU A 264 -0.06 2.42 8.65
CA GLU A 264 -0.57 1.42 7.69
C GLU A 264 -1.89 1.91 7.04
N GLU A 265 -2.79 2.52 7.80
CA GLU A 265 -4.01 3.16 7.30
C GLU A 265 -3.71 4.27 6.28
N TRP A 266 -2.78 5.18 6.58
CA TRP A 266 -2.36 6.20 5.60
C TRP A 266 -1.65 5.60 4.38
N GLU A 267 -0.86 4.54 4.57
CA GLU A 267 -0.20 3.84 3.46
C GLU A 267 -1.22 3.19 2.52
N GLU A 268 -2.29 2.60 3.05
CA GLU A 268 -3.41 2.05 2.28
C GLU A 268 -4.19 3.15 1.55
N GLU A 269 -4.58 4.21 2.25
CA GLU A 269 -5.28 5.37 1.68
C GLU A 269 -4.46 6.06 0.57
N ALA A 270 -3.16 6.21 0.78
CA ALA A 270 -2.27 6.79 -0.21
C ALA A 270 -2.04 5.89 -1.43
N ASP A 271 -2.05 4.57 -1.27
CA ASP A 271 -1.98 3.61 -2.38
C ASP A 271 -3.29 3.64 -3.20
N ASP A 272 -4.43 3.58 -2.51
CA ASP A 272 -5.76 3.56 -3.13
C ASP A 272 -6.07 4.83 -3.93
N GLU A 273 -5.71 6.01 -3.40
CA GLU A 273 -5.94 7.30 -4.05
C GLU A 273 -4.73 7.78 -4.87
N GLY A 274 -3.64 7.02 -4.89
CA GLY A 274 -2.39 7.39 -5.56
C GLY A 274 -1.75 8.66 -4.99
N LEU A 275 -1.90 8.94 -3.69
CA LEU A 275 -1.33 10.10 -3.00
C LEU A 275 0.15 9.88 -2.63
N PRO A 276 0.93 10.96 -2.43
CA PRO A 276 2.27 10.84 -1.89
C PRO A 276 2.27 10.31 -0.44
N LEU A 277 3.08 9.29 -0.15
CA LEU A 277 3.23 8.74 1.22
C LEU A 277 3.70 9.77 2.26
N ARG A 278 4.47 10.77 1.81
CA ARG A 278 5.00 11.87 2.63
C ARG A 278 4.74 13.20 1.93
N PRO A 279 3.47 13.64 1.87
CA PRO A 279 3.12 14.91 1.27
C PRO A 279 3.88 16.04 1.98
N ARG A 280 4.38 16.98 1.19
CA ARG A 280 5.01 18.21 1.65
C ARG A 280 4.56 19.36 0.77
N VAL A 281 4.25 20.49 1.39
CA VAL A 281 4.06 21.76 0.69
C VAL A 281 5.45 22.24 0.24
N PRO A 282 5.70 22.37 -1.07
CA PRO A 282 7.02 22.74 -1.56
C PRO A 282 7.31 24.21 -1.34
N THR A 283 8.58 24.53 -1.14
CA THR A 283 9.02 25.93 -1.23
C THR A 283 8.96 26.45 -2.66
N TRP A 284 8.74 27.76 -2.85
CA TRP A 284 8.71 28.44 -4.16
C TRP A 284 9.85 28.01 -5.09
N ALA A 285 11.09 27.99 -4.57
CA ALA A 285 12.26 27.64 -5.37
C ALA A 285 12.26 26.17 -5.82
N ARG A 286 11.72 25.26 -5.02
CA ARG A 286 11.70 23.81 -5.29
C ARG A 286 10.60 23.51 -6.29
N PHE A 287 9.41 24.03 -6.05
CA PHE A 287 8.29 23.88 -6.98
C PHE A 287 8.67 24.33 -8.39
N TYR A 288 9.23 25.53 -8.55
CA TYR A 288 9.62 25.98 -9.89
C TYR A 288 10.82 25.26 -10.47
N GLY A 289 11.75 24.76 -9.64
CA GLY A 289 12.81 23.89 -10.13
C GLY A 289 12.25 22.62 -10.75
N VAL A 290 11.25 21.99 -10.11
CA VAL A 290 10.57 20.81 -10.65
C VAL A 290 9.67 21.18 -11.84
N ALA A 291 8.94 22.29 -11.79
CA ALA A 291 8.09 22.74 -12.89
C ALA A 291 8.90 23.06 -14.15
N ASP A 292 10.07 23.69 -14.02
CA ASP A 292 10.96 23.96 -15.15
C ASP A 292 11.48 22.64 -15.79
N LEU A 293 11.59 21.54 -15.02
CA LEU A 293 11.92 20.21 -15.54
C LEU A 293 10.74 19.49 -16.21
N VAL A 294 9.53 19.63 -15.66
CA VAL A 294 8.33 18.91 -16.12
C VAL A 294 7.64 19.63 -17.28
N LEU A 295 7.46 20.95 -17.17
CA LEU A 295 6.76 21.80 -18.14
C LEU A 295 7.71 22.48 -19.13
N GLY A 296 9.02 22.37 -18.91
CA GLY A 296 10.03 23.18 -19.59
C GLY A 296 10.21 24.55 -18.95
N PRO A 297 11.26 25.30 -19.37
CA PRO A 297 11.60 26.56 -18.74
C PRO A 297 10.48 27.59 -18.88
N ARG A 298 10.10 28.21 -17.77
CA ARG A 298 9.17 29.34 -17.76
C ARG A 298 9.60 30.46 -18.70
N SER A 299 8.63 31.06 -19.37
CA SER A 299 8.84 32.23 -20.23
C SER A 299 9.56 33.38 -19.48
N PRO A 300 10.39 34.18 -20.18
CA PRO A 300 10.93 35.40 -19.63
C PRO A 300 9.78 36.31 -19.14
N ARG A 301 10.09 37.19 -18.18
CA ARG A 301 9.08 38.08 -17.60
C ARG A 301 8.37 38.84 -18.72
N SER A 302 7.05 38.76 -18.76
CA SER A 302 6.24 39.59 -19.65
C SER A 302 6.41 41.07 -19.28
N THR A 303 5.86 41.96 -20.12
CA THR A 303 5.80 43.40 -19.84
C THR A 303 5.12 43.72 -18.50
N ALA A 304 4.23 42.84 -18.02
CA ALA A 304 3.56 42.93 -16.73
C ALA A 304 4.34 42.26 -15.57
N GLY A 305 5.58 41.79 -15.80
CA GLY A 305 6.42 41.13 -14.80
C GLY A 305 6.05 39.67 -14.48
N LEU A 306 5.00 39.14 -15.11
CA LEU A 306 4.52 37.78 -14.89
C LEU A 306 5.33 36.75 -15.69
N ARG A 307 5.47 35.55 -15.13
CA ARG A 307 6.08 34.39 -15.80
C ARG A 307 5.01 33.35 -16.06
N PHE A 308 5.10 32.69 -17.21
CA PHE A 308 4.14 31.68 -17.64
C PHE A 308 4.85 30.38 -18.01
N TYR A 309 4.18 29.26 -17.75
CA TYR A 309 4.47 27.98 -18.39
C TYR A 309 3.56 27.80 -19.59
N THR A 310 4.04 27.07 -20.59
CA THR A 310 3.22 26.59 -21.71
C THR A 310 3.05 25.10 -21.51
N VAL A 311 1.81 24.63 -21.40
CA VAL A 311 1.49 23.21 -21.24
C VAL A 311 2.05 22.46 -22.46
N PRO A 312 2.93 21.47 -22.28
CA PRO A 312 3.52 20.76 -23.41
C PRO A 312 2.45 19.96 -24.16
N ALA A 313 2.66 19.74 -25.45
CA ALA A 313 1.89 18.72 -26.16
C ALA A 313 2.14 17.38 -25.46
N ARG A 314 1.07 16.63 -25.16
CA ARG A 314 1.16 15.26 -24.63
C ARG A 314 1.86 14.39 -25.67
N THR A 315 3.18 14.45 -25.73
CA THR A 315 3.97 13.41 -26.37
C THR A 315 3.78 12.20 -25.47
N GLY A 316 3.15 11.13 -25.95
CA GLY A 316 2.89 9.89 -25.20
C GLY A 316 4.13 9.21 -24.59
N ASN A 317 5.29 9.84 -24.66
CA ASN A 317 6.53 9.49 -23.98
C ASN A 317 6.71 10.37 -22.73
N VAL A 318 6.07 9.99 -21.63
CA VAL A 318 6.70 10.23 -20.32
C VAL A 318 8.00 9.41 -20.34
N PRO A 319 9.20 10.02 -20.19
CA PRO A 319 10.46 9.29 -20.18
C PRO A 319 10.40 8.10 -19.20
N PRO A 320 10.87 6.90 -19.59
CA PRO A 320 10.79 5.71 -18.74
C PRO A 320 11.46 5.90 -17.37
N ALA A 321 12.39 6.84 -17.24
CA ALA A 321 13.03 7.23 -15.99
C ALA A 321 12.08 7.80 -14.93
N LEU A 322 10.83 8.13 -15.28
CA LEU A 322 9.82 8.69 -14.38
C LEU A 322 8.71 7.68 -14.01
N ARG A 323 8.71 6.46 -14.58
CA ARG A 323 7.64 5.48 -14.32
C ARG A 323 7.87 4.56 -13.12
N ARG A 324 9.08 4.56 -12.54
CA ARG A 324 9.43 3.76 -11.35
C ARG A 324 10.53 4.45 -10.55
N SER A 325 10.14 5.14 -9.49
CA SER A 325 11.00 5.47 -8.35
C SER A 325 10.18 5.41 -7.07
#